data_AF-A0A6V7L2F7-F1
#
_entry.id   AF-A0A6V7L2F7-F1
#
_cell.length_a   1.000
_cell.length_b   1.000
_cell.length_c   1.000
_cell.angle_alpha   90.00
_cell.angle_beta   90.00
_cell.angle_gamma   90.00
#
_symmetry.space_group_name_H-M   'P 1'
#
loop_
_entity.id
_entity.type
_entity.pdbx_description
1 polymer ?
#
loop_
_entity_poly.entity_id
_entity_poly.type
_entity_poly.pdbx_seq_one_letter_code
_entity_poly.pdbx_strand_id
1 'polypeptide(L)' 'PCDPDKPSYRAIQCSEFDSQPILTDGLHQWKPFLKDDLNPCELYCSNEKAAFVKVAPAAKDGTPCKGGTNYMCISGACR' A
#
# COMPACT_ATOMS: atom_id res chain seq x y z
N PRO A 1 13.79 15.91 -2.79
CA PRO A 1 12.46 16.21 -2.19
C PRO A 1 11.37 15.45 -2.94
N CYS A 2 10.46 14.75 -2.24
CA CYS A 2 9.28 14.13 -2.86
C CYS A 2 8.26 15.23 -3.18
N ASP A 3 7.61 15.11 -4.33
CA ASP A 3 6.56 16.02 -4.78
C ASP A 3 5.26 15.70 -4.02
N PRO A 4 4.70 16.63 -3.22
CA PRO A 4 3.51 16.38 -2.43
C PRO A 4 2.26 16.16 -3.30
N ASP A 5 2.26 16.62 -4.55
CA ASP A 5 1.15 16.45 -5.48
C ASP A 5 1.21 15.09 -6.18
N LYS A 6 2.33 14.35 -6.05
CA LYS A 6 2.46 13.01 -6.61
C LYS A 6 2.01 11.94 -5.61
N PRO A 7 1.31 10.89 -6.09
CA PRO A 7 0.97 9.76 -5.23
C PRO A 7 2.25 9.10 -4.70
N SER A 8 2.20 8.67 -3.44
CA SER A 8 3.29 7.88 -2.86
C SER A 8 3.51 6.59 -3.66
N TYR A 9 4.72 6.03 -3.62
CA TYR A 9 5.00 4.78 -4.32
C TYR A 9 4.09 3.63 -3.87
N ARG A 10 3.70 3.61 -2.59
CA ARG A 10 2.71 2.67 -2.07
C ARG A 10 1.30 2.91 -2.64
N ALA A 11 0.92 4.16 -2.85
CA ALA A 11 -0.37 4.50 -3.46
C ALA A 11 -0.45 4.02 -4.91
N ILE A 12 0.63 4.17 -5.68
CA ILE A 12 0.73 3.63 -7.03
C ILE A 12 0.52 2.11 -7.00
N GLN A 13 1.17 1.39 -6.07
CA GLN A 13 1.01 -0.06 -5.92
C GLN A 13 -0.42 -0.49 -5.57
N CYS A 14 -1.13 0.25 -4.70
CA CYS A 14 -2.54 -0.05 -4.45
C CYS A 14 -3.40 0.16 -5.72
N SER A 15 -3.16 1.25 -6.47
CA SER A 15 -3.93 1.53 -7.69
C SER A 15 -3.74 0.51 -8.82
N GLU A 16 -2.69 -0.32 -8.78
CA GLU A 16 -2.52 -1.46 -9.71
C GLU A 16 -3.66 -2.49 -9.58
N PHE A 17 -4.41 -2.48 -8.46
CA PHE A 17 -5.52 -3.39 -8.19
C PHE A 17 -6.91 -2.78 -8.49
N ASP A 18 -6.97 -1.53 -8.95
CA ASP A 18 -8.24 -0.84 -9.22
C ASP A 18 -9.07 -1.49 -10.33
N SER A 19 -8.40 -2.16 -11.27
CA SER A 19 -9.01 -2.90 -12.36
C SER A 19 -9.22 -4.38 -12.06
N GLN A 20 -9.01 -4.82 -10.80
CA GLN A 20 -9.15 -6.21 -10.38
C GLN A 20 -10.33 -6.40 -9.42
N PRO A 21 -11.12 -7.48 -9.57
CA PRO A 21 -12.24 -7.79 -8.69
C PRO A 21 -11.74 -8.44 -7.39
N ILE A 22 -11.08 -7.67 -6.52
CA ILE A 22 -10.58 -8.13 -5.23
C ILE A 22 -11.73 -8.46 -4.26
N LEU A 23 -12.81 -7.69 -4.33
CA LEU A 23 -14.04 -7.93 -3.58
C LEU A 23 -15.16 -8.39 -4.53
N THR A 24 -16.18 -9.05 -3.98
CA THR A 24 -17.30 -9.61 -4.75
C THR A 24 -18.28 -8.56 -5.27
N ASP A 25 -18.23 -7.33 -4.76
CA ASP A 25 -19.17 -6.25 -5.07
C ASP A 25 -18.69 -5.29 -6.17
N GLY A 26 -17.59 -5.62 -6.85
CA GLY A 26 -17.15 -4.95 -8.08
C GLY A 26 -15.70 -4.45 -8.02
N LEU A 27 -15.42 -3.45 -8.88
CA LEU A 27 -14.14 -2.75 -8.93
C LEU A 27 -14.13 -1.58 -7.95
N HIS A 28 -12.98 -1.29 -7.39
CA HIS A 28 -12.79 -0.31 -6.34
C HIS A 28 -11.58 0.56 -6.58
N GLN A 29 -11.50 1.69 -5.87
CA GLN A 29 -10.31 2.53 -5.88
C GLN A 29 -9.52 2.28 -4.59
N TRP A 30 -8.34 1.69 -4.72
CA TRP A 30 -7.53 1.24 -3.59
C TRP A 30 -6.52 2.31 -3.18
N LYS A 31 -6.51 2.63 -1.90
CA LYS A 31 -5.56 3.54 -1.26
C LYS A 31 -4.74 2.82 -0.21
N PRO A 32 -3.48 3.25 0.07
CA PRO A 32 -2.66 2.63 1.09
C PRO A 32 -3.35 2.61 2.46
N PHE A 33 -3.28 1.46 3.13
CA PHE A 33 -3.66 1.34 4.52
C PHE A 33 -2.45 0.92 5.35
N LEU A 34 -2.16 1.68 6.41
CA LEU A 34 -1.06 1.42 7.34
C LEU A 34 -1.61 1.51 8.77
N LYS A 35 -1.19 0.58 9.61
CA LYS A 35 -1.53 0.53 11.03
C LYS A 35 -0.34 -0.05 11.80
N ASP A 36 -0.13 0.42 13.04
CA ASP A 36 1.08 0.11 13.81
C ASP A 36 1.24 -1.38 14.17
N ASP A 37 0.14 -2.14 14.21
CA ASP A 37 0.12 -3.58 14.50
C ASP A 37 0.27 -4.47 13.24
N LEU A 38 0.33 -3.87 12.05
CA LEU A 38 0.54 -4.59 10.80
C LEU A 38 2.00 -4.50 10.36
N ASN A 39 2.49 -5.54 9.67
CA ASN A 39 3.79 -5.45 9.01
C ASN A 39 3.70 -4.38 7.89
N PRO A 40 4.44 -3.26 7.97
CA PRO A 40 4.35 -2.18 6.99
C PRO A 40 4.85 -2.63 5.60
N CYS A 41 5.58 -3.73 5.49
CA CYS A 41 6.03 -4.26 4.21
C CYS A 41 5.09 -5.29 3.58
N GLU A 42 3.95 -5.58 4.19
CA GLU A 42 2.81 -6.16 3.50
C GLU A 42 2.00 -5.05 2.79
N LEU A 43 1.33 -5.39 1.69
CA LEU A 43 0.54 -4.41 0.94
C LEU A 43 -0.94 -4.50 1.36
N TYR A 44 -1.28 -3.76 2.41
CA TYR A 44 -2.67 -3.50 2.78
C TYR A 44 -3.18 -2.25 2.08
N CYS A 45 -4.40 -2.35 1.53
CA CYS A 45 -5.09 -1.24 0.89
C CYS A 45 -6.53 -1.14 1.43
N SER A 46 -7.08 0.06 1.35
CA SER A 46 -8.46 0.37 1.70
C SER A 46 -9.21 0.95 0.51
N ASN A 47 -10.51 0.69 0.42
CA ASN A 47 -11.36 1.26 -0.63
C ASN A 47 -12.27 2.39 -0.10
N GLU A 48 -13.07 2.98 -0.99
CA GLU A 48 -14.04 4.03 -0.67
C GLU A 48 -15.16 3.60 0.28
N LYS A 49 -15.32 2.29 0.52
CA LYS A 49 -16.29 1.70 1.47
C LYS A 49 -15.66 1.33 2.81
N ALA A 50 -14.41 1.73 3.06
CA ALA A 50 -13.64 1.38 4.25
C ALA A 50 -13.48 -0.14 4.46
N ALA A 51 -13.43 -0.92 3.38
CA ALA A 51 -12.92 -2.28 3.44
C ALA A 51 -11.39 -2.24 3.52
N PHE A 52 -10.78 -3.10 4.33
CA PHE A 52 -9.33 -3.19 4.53
C PHE A 52 -8.86 -4.58 4.14
N VAL A 53 -8.04 -4.68 3.09
CA VAL A 53 -7.64 -5.96 2.50
C VAL A 53 -6.14 -6.00 2.23
N LYS A 54 -5.53 -7.16 2.49
CA LYS A 54 -4.18 -7.47 2.01
C LYS A 54 -4.25 -7.85 0.54
N VAL A 55 -3.91 -6.92 -0.35
CA VAL A 55 -4.00 -7.12 -1.81
C VAL A 55 -2.76 -7.81 -2.39
N ALA A 56 -1.61 -7.75 -1.70
CA ALA A 56 -0.40 -8.47 -2.07
C ALA A 56 0.41 -8.92 -0.84
N PRO A 57 1.22 -9.99 -0.96
CA PRO A 57 2.03 -10.49 0.16
C PRO A 57 3.07 -9.48 0.64
N ALA A 58 3.63 -8.65 -0.26
CA ALA A 58 4.63 -7.65 0.06
C ALA A 58 4.46 -6.38 -0.78
N ALA A 59 4.82 -5.23 -0.21
CA ALA A 59 5.08 -4.01 -0.95
C ALA A 59 6.40 -4.15 -1.73
N LYS A 60 6.50 -3.50 -2.89
CA LYS A 60 7.69 -3.53 -3.75
C LYS A 60 8.91 -2.97 -3.02
N ASP A 61 10.08 -3.48 -3.34
CA ASP A 61 11.34 -3.02 -2.74
C ASP A 61 11.54 -1.52 -2.98
N GLY A 62 12.07 -0.83 -1.96
CA GLY A 62 12.20 0.63 -1.95
C GLY A 62 10.95 1.39 -1.49
N THR A 63 9.84 0.70 -1.17
CA THR A 63 8.67 1.35 -0.59
C THR A 63 8.96 1.81 0.84
N PRO A 64 8.77 3.09 1.20
CA PRO A 64 8.93 3.54 2.59
C PRO A 64 8.03 2.76 3.56
N CYS A 65 8.60 2.31 4.67
CA CYS A 65 7.88 1.56 5.71
C CYS A 65 7.76 2.31 7.03
N LYS A 66 8.55 3.37 7.25
CA LYS A 66 8.45 4.23 8.43
C LYS A 66 8.54 5.71 8.00
N GLY A 67 7.54 6.50 8.41
CA GLY A 67 7.47 7.92 8.06
C GLY A 67 8.62 8.72 8.67
N GLY A 68 9.18 9.66 7.91
CA GLY A 68 10.25 10.56 8.39
C GLY A 68 11.62 9.89 8.57
N THR A 69 11.78 8.64 8.13
CA THR A 69 13.07 7.93 8.15
C THR A 69 13.44 7.43 6.75
N ASN A 70 14.63 6.82 6.62
CA ASN A 70 15.07 6.18 5.38
C ASN A 70 14.73 4.68 5.33
N TYR A 71 13.89 4.20 6.24
CA TYR A 71 13.55 2.78 6.29
C TYR A 71 12.62 2.41 5.14
N MET A 72 12.99 1.37 4.40
CA MET A 72 12.31 0.88 3.22
C MET A 72 12.03 -0.61 3.30
N CYS A 73 11.05 -1.07 2.54
CA CYS A 73 10.82 -2.48 2.33
C CYS A 73 11.92 -3.04 1.43
N ILE A 74 12.57 -4.10 1.90
CA ILE A 74 13.58 -4.86 1.17
C ILE A 74 13.29 -6.34 1.44
N SER A 75 12.85 -7.06 0.41
CA SER A 75 12.47 -8.47 0.51
C SER A 75 11.41 -8.72 1.60
N GLY A 76 10.41 -7.84 1.69
CA GLY A 76 9.29 -7.96 2.64
C GLY A 76 9.61 -7.59 4.10
N ALA A 77 10.82 -7.12 4.40
CA ALA A 77 11.22 -6.63 5.72
C ALA A 77 11.50 -5.12 5.68
N CYS A 78 11.15 -4.40 6.75
CA CYS A 78 11.46 -2.98 6.91
C CYS A 78 12.91 -2.81 7.38
N ARG A 79 13.75 -2.17 6.57
CA ARG A 79 15.20 -2.04 6.78
C ARG A 79 15.68 -0.62 6.56
#